data_AF-A0ABD5PK68-F1
#
_entry.id   AF-A0ABD5PK68-F1
#
_cell.length_a   1.000
_cell.length_b   1.000
_cell.length_c   1.000
_cell.angle_alpha   90.00
_cell.angle_beta   90.00
_cell.angle_gamma   90.00
#
_symmetry.space_group_name_H-M   'P 1'
#
loop_
_entity.id
_entity.type
_entity.pdbx_description
1 polymer ?
#
loop_
_entity_poly.entity_id
_entity_poly.type
_entity_poly.pdbx_seq_one_letter_code
_entity_poly.pdbx_strand_id
1 'polypeptide(L)'
;MMSSDEPELDASDLDIELEFPRSLDEMLLPDVYIGLEIDLLSPGDGIVTDRHHASADRYEADDPMNQIEGQISPFTLSGWLRHGCEQVLQIAGASACHPGESDADYMRANVYERDLESGYHEKGSCLDDHDDGCVVYDLFGGFGDQPGKLLRRPVSFSPIRRNVDVLQGEAEAHYRQVSNQVRSRNDEDGGKPLRQADRDVLGNVEGTWKLTLRELKPEFVGLLLEAVSFLDLHSDEFAFQVGGARNFGAGIADVRVLNPLYSEQEVRRVFNRAQATTSSMEQKDAVWASECRPEFVRALQARTAARDGDLPMPDGGSGGESA
;
A
#
# COMPACT_ATOMS: atom_id res chain seq x y z
N MET A 1 24.62 18.27 19.48
CA MET A 1 25.22 18.01 18.15
C MET A 1 24.12 17.38 17.34
N MET A 2 23.43 18.19 16.53
CA MET A 2 22.42 17.68 15.59
C MET A 2 23.22 17.12 14.41
N SER A 3 23.09 15.82 14.14
CA SER A 3 23.63 15.26 12.90
C SER A 3 22.94 15.98 11.75
N SER A 4 23.71 16.67 10.94
CA SER A 4 23.28 17.24 9.66
C SER A 4 23.35 16.14 8.61
N ASP A 5 22.61 15.05 8.83
CA ASP A 5 22.37 14.08 7.77
C ASP A 5 21.15 14.58 7.02
N GLU A 6 21.40 15.33 5.95
CA GLU A 6 20.36 15.55 4.94
C GLU A 6 19.90 14.17 4.45
N PRO A 7 18.59 13.93 4.29
CA PRO A 7 18.11 12.66 3.78
C PRO A 7 18.68 12.47 2.36
N GLU A 8 19.57 11.50 2.20
CA GLU A 8 20.18 11.15 0.92
C GLU A 8 19.48 9.93 0.33
N LEU A 9 19.26 9.95 -0.99
CA LEU A 9 18.76 8.80 -1.73
C LEU A 9 19.94 7.84 -1.93
N ASP A 10 19.82 6.62 -1.39
CA ASP A 10 20.76 5.56 -1.71
C ASP A 10 20.38 4.92 -3.05
N ALA A 11 21.10 5.33 -4.09
CA ALA A 11 21.02 4.78 -5.45
C ALA A 11 22.31 4.06 -5.85
N SER A 12 23.17 3.73 -4.88
CA SER A 12 24.53 3.22 -5.16
C SER A 12 24.53 1.85 -5.85
N ASP A 13 23.46 1.08 -5.70
CA ASP A 13 23.25 -0.23 -6.31
C ASP A 13 22.60 -0.17 -7.71
N LEU A 14 22.35 1.04 -8.25
CA LEU A 14 21.72 1.23 -9.54
C LEU A 14 22.72 1.68 -10.60
N ASP A 15 22.77 0.96 -11.73
CA ASP A 15 23.60 1.29 -12.89
C ASP A 15 22.97 2.38 -13.79
N ILE A 16 22.34 3.40 -13.18
CA ILE A 16 21.76 4.54 -13.90
C ILE A 16 21.98 5.85 -13.16
N GLU A 17 22.07 6.95 -13.91
CA GLU A 17 22.05 8.29 -13.34
C GLU A 17 20.59 8.77 -13.21
N LEU A 18 20.26 9.24 -12.01
CA LEU A 18 18.96 9.80 -11.64
C LEU A 18 19.08 11.31 -11.45
N GLU A 19 18.16 12.07 -12.03
CA GLU A 19 18.16 13.54 -11.95
C GLU A 19 16.84 14.06 -11.37
N PHE A 20 16.85 14.42 -10.08
CA PHE A 20 15.67 15.02 -9.43
C PHE A 20 15.74 16.56 -9.51
N PRO A 21 14.68 17.24 -10.02
CA PRO A 21 14.65 18.71 -10.15
C PRO A 21 14.44 19.45 -8.82
N ARG A 22 14.20 18.70 -7.74
CA ARG A 22 13.92 19.17 -6.38
C ARG A 22 14.75 18.34 -5.42
N SER A 23 15.30 18.98 -4.41
CA SER A 23 16.08 18.30 -3.38
C SER A 23 15.18 17.53 -2.42
N LEU A 24 15.73 16.52 -1.76
CA LEU A 24 14.96 15.59 -0.93
C LEU A 24 14.44 16.23 0.36
N ASP A 25 15.11 17.27 0.85
CA ASP A 25 14.67 18.08 1.99
C ASP A 25 13.40 18.89 1.69
N GLU A 26 13.09 19.12 0.40
CA GLU A 26 11.83 19.71 -0.03
C GLU A 26 10.69 18.68 -0.16
N MET A 27 10.97 17.40 0.07
CA MET A 27 10.00 16.31 -0.01
C MET A 27 9.58 15.81 1.38
N LEU A 28 8.41 15.18 1.47
CA LEU A 28 7.93 14.50 2.68
C LEU A 28 8.65 13.18 2.97
N LEU A 29 9.61 12.78 2.14
CA LEU A 29 10.40 11.57 2.31
C LEU A 29 11.24 11.66 3.60
N PRO A 30 11.47 10.53 4.31
CA PRO A 30 11.19 9.15 3.92
C PRO A 30 9.74 8.68 4.19
N ASP A 31 8.85 9.59 4.62
CA ASP A 31 7.45 9.27 4.83
C ASP A 31 6.66 9.34 3.51
N VAL A 32 6.01 8.23 3.16
CA VAL A 32 5.09 8.12 2.02
C VAL A 32 3.68 8.03 2.57
N TYR A 33 2.85 9.01 2.23
CA TYR A 33 1.45 9.07 2.65
C TYR A 33 0.57 8.51 1.54
N ILE A 34 -0.14 7.42 1.84
CA ILE A 34 -1.19 6.89 0.97
C ILE A 34 -2.52 7.47 1.43
N GLY A 35 -3.15 8.31 0.62
CA GLY A 35 -4.53 8.73 0.84
C GLY A 35 -5.49 7.55 0.65
N LEU A 36 -6.45 7.43 1.56
CA LEU A 36 -7.46 6.37 1.55
C LEU A 36 -8.86 7.01 1.56
N GLU A 37 -9.71 6.58 0.64
CA GLU A 37 -11.15 6.83 0.65
C GLU A 37 -11.89 5.51 0.45
N ILE A 38 -12.65 5.06 1.45
CA ILE A 38 -13.31 3.74 1.46
C ILE A 38 -14.71 3.89 2.04
N ASP A 39 -15.73 3.65 1.21
CA ASP A 39 -17.13 3.74 1.65
C ASP A 39 -17.45 2.72 2.75
N LEU A 40 -16.97 1.49 2.59
CA LEU A 40 -17.22 0.40 3.53
C LEU A 40 -16.04 -0.58 3.55
N LEU A 41 -15.36 -0.66 4.70
CA LEU A 41 -14.26 -1.57 4.97
C LEU A 41 -14.69 -2.65 5.96
N SER A 42 -14.55 -3.94 5.62
CA SER A 42 -14.88 -5.09 6.48
C SER A 42 -13.69 -6.05 6.58
N PRO A 43 -12.54 -5.62 7.13
CA PRO A 43 -11.26 -6.30 6.96
C PRO A 43 -11.14 -7.62 7.77
N GLY A 44 -12.27 -8.20 8.21
CA GLY A 44 -12.34 -9.36 9.10
C GLY A 44 -11.82 -9.02 10.49
N ASP A 45 -10.88 -9.80 10.98
CA ASP A 45 -10.22 -9.60 12.30
C ASP A 45 -9.23 -8.42 12.30
N GLY A 46 -9.24 -7.60 11.25
CA GLY A 46 -8.31 -6.48 11.05
C GLY A 46 -8.70 -5.17 11.72
N ILE A 47 -9.85 -5.08 12.42
CA ILE A 47 -10.24 -3.88 13.19
C ILE A 47 -10.02 -4.15 14.67
N VAL A 48 -9.24 -3.28 15.31
CA VAL A 48 -9.13 -3.22 16.78
C VAL A 48 -9.86 -1.96 17.22
N THR A 49 -10.80 -2.07 18.16
CA THR A 49 -11.53 -0.90 18.67
C THR A 49 -11.18 -0.65 20.13
N ASP A 50 -11.36 0.59 20.60
CA ASP A 50 -11.15 0.96 22.01
C ASP A 50 -12.24 0.40 22.95
N ARG A 51 -13.20 -0.37 22.41
CA ARG A 51 -14.28 -0.99 23.17
C ARG A 51 -13.84 -2.33 23.78
N HIS A 52 -13.94 -2.44 25.10
CA HIS A 52 -14.11 -3.75 25.74
C HIS A 52 -15.53 -4.27 25.44
N HIS A 53 -15.64 -5.40 24.72
CA HIS A 53 -16.88 -6.03 24.29
C HIS A 53 -18.03 -5.96 25.32
N ALA A 54 -18.96 -5.02 25.15
CA ALA A 54 -20.20 -4.96 25.92
C ALA A 54 -21.36 -4.43 25.07
N SER A 55 -22.13 -5.36 24.49
CA SER A 55 -23.47 -5.27 23.88
C SER A 55 -23.61 -4.71 22.45
N ALA A 56 -24.15 -5.56 21.57
CA ALA A 56 -24.42 -5.35 20.14
C ALA A 56 -25.84 -4.83 19.84
N ASP A 57 -26.67 -4.59 20.86
CA ASP A 57 -28.13 -4.56 20.69
C ASP A 57 -28.78 -3.16 20.64
N ARG A 58 -28.03 -2.07 20.46
CA ARG A 58 -28.62 -0.72 20.39
C ARG A 58 -27.92 0.14 19.34
N TYR A 59 -28.71 0.68 18.42
CA TYR A 59 -28.29 1.64 17.41
C TYR A 59 -29.28 2.81 17.44
N GLU A 60 -28.82 3.95 17.94
CA GLU A 60 -29.48 5.25 17.84
C GLU A 60 -28.44 6.26 17.29
N ALA A 61 -28.88 7.34 16.66
CA ALA A 61 -27.96 8.29 15.99
C ALA A 61 -26.98 8.98 16.96
N ASP A 62 -27.36 9.08 18.24
CA ASP A 62 -26.57 9.59 19.37
C ASP A 62 -25.95 8.49 20.23
N ASP A 63 -25.99 7.23 19.77
CA ASP A 63 -25.41 6.09 20.48
C ASP A 63 -23.89 6.27 20.62
N PRO A 64 -23.32 6.07 21.83
CA PRO A 64 -21.88 5.98 22.05
C PRO A 64 -21.14 5.05 21.07
N MET A 65 -21.82 4.08 20.44
CA MET A 65 -21.28 3.26 19.36
C MET A 65 -20.81 4.06 18.13
N ASN A 66 -21.38 5.23 17.85
CA ASN A 66 -20.95 6.11 16.76
C ASN A 66 -19.69 6.94 17.10
N GLN A 67 -19.17 6.82 18.32
CA GLN A 67 -17.94 7.48 18.81
C GLN A 67 -16.79 6.51 19.06
N ILE A 68 -16.88 5.27 18.55
CA ILE A 68 -15.83 4.28 18.72
C ILE A 68 -14.62 4.65 17.87
N GLU A 69 -13.51 4.92 18.54
CA GLU A 69 -12.18 5.03 17.94
C GLU A 69 -11.51 3.64 17.89
N GLY A 70 -10.45 3.53 17.11
CA GLY A 70 -9.74 2.27 16.97
C GLY A 70 -8.63 2.32 15.95
N GLN A 71 -8.23 1.15 15.45
CA GLN A 71 -7.16 0.98 14.49
C GLN A 71 -7.51 -0.06 13.42
N ILE A 72 -7.14 0.24 12.19
CA ILE A 72 -7.05 -0.73 11.10
C ILE A 72 -5.66 -1.37 11.20
N SER A 73 -5.63 -2.70 11.28
CA SER A 73 -4.43 -3.49 11.43
C SER A 73 -3.46 -3.26 10.25
N PRO A 74 -2.17 -3.02 10.54
CA PRO A 74 -1.16 -2.85 9.50
C PRO A 74 -0.95 -4.15 8.72
N PHE A 75 -1.30 -5.31 9.27
CA PHE A 75 -1.15 -6.60 8.59
C PHE A 75 -2.03 -6.70 7.35
N THR A 76 -3.30 -6.28 7.46
CA THR A 76 -4.26 -6.28 6.35
C THR A 76 -3.79 -5.38 5.22
N LEU A 77 -3.43 -4.13 5.55
CA LEU A 77 -2.96 -3.15 4.57
C LEU A 77 -1.61 -3.55 3.97
N SER A 78 -0.71 -4.12 4.78
CA SER A 78 0.60 -4.63 4.33
C SER A 78 0.46 -5.74 3.31
N GLY A 79 -0.41 -6.73 3.55
CA GLY A 79 -0.60 -7.85 2.63
C GLY A 79 -1.19 -7.41 1.30
N TRP A 80 -2.14 -6.46 1.36
CA TRP A 80 -2.77 -5.83 0.19
C TRP A 80 -1.76 -5.02 -0.63
N LEU A 81 -1.00 -4.12 0.00
CA LEU A 81 0.03 -3.32 -0.68
C LEU A 81 1.11 -4.20 -1.30
N ARG A 82 1.58 -5.22 -0.56
CA ARG A 82 2.55 -6.18 -1.09
C ARG A 82 2.03 -6.88 -2.34
N HIS A 83 0.74 -7.25 -2.34
CA HIS A 83 0.14 -7.90 -3.50
C HIS A 83 0.14 -6.99 -4.73
N GLY A 84 -0.18 -5.71 -4.57
CA GLY A 84 -0.04 -4.72 -5.65
C GLY A 84 1.40 -4.61 -6.17
N CYS A 85 2.38 -4.60 -5.26
CA CYS A 85 3.80 -4.60 -5.64
C CYS A 85 4.18 -5.84 -6.46
N GLU A 86 3.72 -7.02 -6.06
CA GLU A 86 3.97 -8.27 -6.78
C GLU A 86 3.37 -8.24 -8.20
N GLN A 87 2.14 -7.71 -8.35
CA GLN A 87 1.50 -7.57 -9.66
C GLN A 87 2.26 -6.62 -10.57
N VAL A 88 2.71 -5.47 -10.06
CA VAL A 88 3.51 -4.51 -10.83
C VAL A 88 4.77 -5.17 -11.38
N LEU A 89 5.49 -5.95 -10.57
CA LEU A 89 6.66 -6.70 -11.02
C LEU A 89 6.30 -7.71 -12.11
N GLN A 90 5.25 -8.51 -11.90
CA GLN A 90 4.83 -9.54 -12.86
C GLN A 90 4.38 -8.95 -14.20
N ILE A 91 3.66 -7.81 -14.18
CA ILE A 91 3.26 -7.08 -15.38
C ILE A 91 4.49 -6.55 -16.13
N ALA A 92 5.52 -6.12 -15.42
CA ALA A 92 6.79 -5.70 -15.99
C ALA A 92 7.63 -6.88 -16.51
N GLY A 93 7.19 -8.14 -16.34
CA GLY A 93 7.92 -9.35 -16.72
C GLY A 93 8.96 -9.83 -15.71
N ALA A 94 9.06 -9.16 -14.55
CA ALA A 94 9.91 -9.56 -13.44
C ALA A 94 9.22 -10.64 -12.58
N SER A 95 10.01 -11.49 -11.92
CA SER A 95 9.45 -12.44 -10.94
C SER A 95 9.38 -11.83 -9.54
N ALA A 96 8.32 -12.12 -8.78
CA ALA A 96 8.17 -11.64 -7.40
C ALA A 96 8.51 -12.72 -6.37
N CYS A 97 9.02 -12.33 -5.20
CA CYS A 97 9.33 -13.29 -4.14
C CYS A 97 8.04 -13.85 -3.53
N HIS A 98 7.95 -15.18 -3.42
CA HIS A 98 6.77 -15.84 -2.87
C HIS A 98 6.50 -15.43 -1.41
N PRO A 99 5.23 -15.26 -0.99
CA PRO A 99 4.90 -14.82 0.37
C PRO A 99 5.10 -15.88 1.46
N GLY A 100 4.80 -17.14 1.15
CA GLY A 100 4.96 -18.30 2.05
C GLY A 100 6.25 -19.08 1.79
N GLU A 101 6.68 -19.85 2.79
CA GLU A 101 7.71 -20.89 2.65
C GLU A 101 7.11 -22.16 2.02
N SER A 102 7.96 -23.01 1.46
CA SER A 102 7.53 -24.26 0.80
C SER A 102 6.99 -25.31 1.79
N ASP A 103 7.31 -25.19 3.08
CA ASP A 103 6.92 -26.11 4.16
C ASP A 103 5.73 -25.64 5.01
N ALA A 104 5.35 -24.36 4.90
CA ALA A 104 4.16 -23.83 5.56
C ALA A 104 2.89 -24.53 5.02
N ASP A 105 1.82 -24.60 5.83
CA ASP A 105 0.56 -25.34 5.60
C ASP A 105 -0.24 -24.96 4.31
N TYR A 106 0.37 -24.27 3.34
CA TYR A 106 -0.11 -24.01 1.98
C TYR A 106 -0.29 -25.28 1.13
N MET A 107 0.04 -26.46 1.64
CA MET A 107 -0.15 -27.77 0.99
C MET A 107 -1.63 -28.20 0.85
N ARG A 108 -2.51 -27.31 0.37
CA ARG A 108 -3.52 -27.78 -0.59
C ARG A 108 -2.73 -28.13 -1.85
N ALA A 109 -2.74 -29.40 -2.25
CA ALA A 109 -1.95 -29.88 -3.38
C ALA A 109 -2.01 -28.92 -4.58
N ASN A 110 -0.83 -28.54 -5.11
CA ASN A 110 -0.61 -27.72 -6.30
C ASN A 110 -0.83 -26.19 -6.17
N VAL A 111 -1.01 -25.60 -4.98
CA VAL A 111 -1.10 -24.12 -4.86
C VAL A 111 0.28 -23.48 -5.00
N TYR A 112 1.28 -24.00 -4.29
CA TYR A 112 2.63 -23.46 -4.30
C TYR A 112 3.27 -23.55 -5.69
N GLU A 113 3.18 -24.72 -6.33
CA GLU A 113 3.72 -24.92 -7.68
C GLU A 113 3.05 -24.02 -8.72
N ARG A 114 1.72 -23.83 -8.61
CA ARG A 114 0.99 -22.93 -9.50
C ARG A 114 1.42 -21.48 -9.30
N ASP A 115 1.68 -21.06 -8.07
CA ASP A 115 2.13 -19.70 -7.80
C ASP A 115 3.53 -19.50 -8.42
N LEU A 116 4.43 -20.48 -8.33
CA LEU A 116 5.72 -20.42 -9.05
C LEU A 116 5.54 -20.31 -10.58
N GLU A 117 4.62 -21.07 -11.16
CA GLU A 117 4.27 -20.97 -12.59
C GLU A 117 3.62 -19.62 -12.97
N SER A 118 3.11 -18.88 -11.98
CA SER A 118 2.40 -17.60 -12.16
C SER A 118 3.30 -16.36 -11.97
N GLY A 119 4.62 -16.53 -12.04
CA GLY A 119 5.58 -15.42 -11.95
C GLY A 119 6.11 -15.17 -10.53
N TYR A 120 6.05 -16.17 -9.65
CA TYR A 120 6.76 -16.14 -8.37
C TYR A 120 8.04 -16.99 -8.45
N HIS A 121 9.09 -16.58 -7.73
CA HIS A 121 10.24 -17.43 -7.43
C HIS A 121 10.19 -17.92 -5.99
N GLU A 122 10.89 -19.01 -5.69
CA GLU A 122 10.98 -19.57 -4.34
C GLU A 122 11.46 -18.52 -3.35
N LYS A 123 10.79 -18.46 -2.20
CA LYS A 123 11.09 -17.45 -1.20
C LYS A 123 12.53 -17.59 -0.71
N GLY A 124 13.30 -16.51 -0.78
CA GLY A 124 14.70 -16.48 -0.35
C GLY A 124 15.70 -16.88 -1.44
N SER A 125 15.28 -17.50 -2.54
CA SER A 125 16.19 -17.83 -3.65
C SER A 125 16.77 -16.58 -4.33
N CYS A 126 16.15 -15.41 -4.13
CA CYS A 126 16.68 -14.14 -4.62
C CYS A 126 17.94 -13.69 -3.89
N LEU A 127 18.26 -14.25 -2.72
CA LEU A 127 19.47 -13.91 -1.96
C LEU A 127 20.72 -14.65 -2.43
N ASP A 128 20.57 -15.69 -3.25
CA ASP A 128 21.71 -16.51 -3.71
C ASP A 128 22.61 -15.75 -4.69
N ASP A 129 22.01 -14.86 -5.50
CA ASP A 129 22.69 -14.10 -6.56
C ASP A 129 22.90 -12.61 -6.20
N HIS A 130 22.13 -12.06 -5.26
CA HIS A 130 22.18 -10.66 -4.86
C HIS A 130 22.00 -10.52 -3.34
N ASP A 131 22.93 -9.82 -2.67
CA ASP A 131 22.92 -9.67 -1.21
C ASP A 131 21.62 -9.00 -0.67
N ASP A 132 21.03 -8.09 -1.45
CA ASP A 132 19.76 -7.40 -1.12
C ASP A 132 18.51 -8.15 -1.63
N GLY A 133 18.68 -9.21 -2.42
CA GLY A 133 17.57 -9.93 -3.04
C GLY A 133 16.75 -9.11 -4.05
N CYS A 134 15.53 -9.58 -4.31
CA CYS A 134 14.59 -8.84 -5.17
C CYS A 134 13.94 -7.67 -4.42
N VAL A 135 13.49 -6.64 -5.15
CA VAL A 135 12.98 -5.39 -4.57
C VAL A 135 11.81 -5.58 -3.60
N VAL A 136 10.90 -6.54 -3.83
CA VAL A 136 9.80 -6.83 -2.91
C VAL A 136 10.29 -7.50 -1.63
N TYR A 137 11.28 -8.40 -1.74
CA TYR A 137 11.89 -9.02 -0.56
C TYR A 137 12.60 -7.98 0.28
N ASP A 138 13.39 -7.10 -0.34
CA ASP A 138 14.13 -6.04 0.37
C ASP A 138 13.19 -5.05 1.08
N LEU A 139 12.15 -4.60 0.37
CA LEU A 139 11.19 -3.63 0.91
C LEU A 139 10.35 -4.22 2.05
N PHE A 140 9.79 -5.42 1.87
CA PHE A 140 8.85 -6.01 2.83
C PHE A 140 9.52 -6.90 3.90
N GLY A 141 10.72 -7.40 3.63
CA GLY A 141 11.48 -8.36 4.42
C GLY A 141 11.12 -9.82 4.15
N GLY A 142 11.99 -10.72 4.63
CA GLY A 142 11.78 -12.17 4.67
C GLY A 142 11.35 -12.69 6.06
N PHE A 143 11.17 -14.01 6.16
CA PHE A 143 11.31 -14.73 7.44
C PHE A 143 12.77 -15.24 7.52
N GLY A 144 13.37 -15.22 8.71
CA GLY A 144 14.83 -15.16 8.90
C GLY A 144 15.24 -13.72 9.28
N ASP A 145 16.38 -13.53 9.94
CA ASP A 145 16.74 -12.30 10.69
C ASP A 145 16.89 -10.98 9.90
N GLN A 146 16.38 -10.87 8.67
CA GLN A 146 16.38 -9.66 7.84
C GLN A 146 15.03 -8.93 7.88
N PRO A 147 14.89 -7.87 8.69
CA PRO A 147 13.67 -7.09 8.74
C PRO A 147 13.53 -6.24 7.46
N GLY A 148 12.32 -6.15 6.93
CA GLY A 148 12.03 -5.29 5.78
C GLY A 148 12.34 -3.81 6.03
N LYS A 149 12.63 -3.10 4.95
CA LYS A 149 12.96 -1.66 4.95
C LYS A 149 11.73 -0.74 4.98
N LEU A 150 10.52 -1.28 4.88
CA LEU A 150 9.26 -0.52 5.01
C LEU A 150 8.64 -0.64 6.41
N LEU A 151 8.55 0.48 7.12
CA LEU A 151 7.74 0.58 8.33
C LEU A 151 6.29 0.90 7.97
N ARG A 152 5.39 0.01 8.38
CA ARG A 152 3.95 0.06 8.07
C ARG A 152 3.17 0.30 9.35
N ARG A 153 2.83 1.57 9.64
CA ARG A 153 2.07 1.90 10.86
C ARG A 153 0.60 1.45 10.74
N PRO A 154 -0.06 1.08 11.84
CA PRO A 154 -1.52 0.97 11.85
C PRO A 154 -2.18 2.29 11.43
N VAL A 155 -3.39 2.24 10.89
CA VAL A 155 -4.20 3.45 10.67
C VAL A 155 -5.13 3.60 11.86
N SER A 156 -4.87 4.57 12.72
CA SER A 156 -5.84 4.94 13.76
C SER A 156 -7.03 5.64 13.13
N PHE A 157 -8.23 5.41 13.64
CA PHE A 157 -9.43 6.07 13.15
C PHE A 157 -10.25 6.69 14.27
N SER A 158 -10.90 7.80 13.94
CA SER A 158 -11.87 8.46 14.82
C SER A 158 -13.08 8.92 14.00
N PRO A 159 -14.31 8.79 14.54
CA PRO A 159 -15.50 9.35 13.92
C PRO A 159 -15.58 10.87 14.10
N ILE A 160 -14.68 11.46 14.90
CA ILE A 160 -14.62 12.91 15.14
C ILE A 160 -13.44 13.47 14.34
N ARG A 161 -13.72 14.03 13.16
CA ARG A 161 -12.71 14.58 12.24
C ARG A 161 -11.64 15.48 12.88
N ARG A 162 -12.00 16.29 13.88
CA ARG A 162 -11.02 17.19 14.56
C ARG A 162 -9.95 16.45 15.36
N ASN A 163 -10.17 15.16 15.65
CA ASN A 163 -9.21 14.30 16.33
C ASN A 163 -8.26 13.61 15.34
N VAL A 164 -8.51 13.70 14.03
CA VAL A 164 -7.75 13.00 12.98
C VAL A 164 -6.53 13.84 12.58
N ASP A 165 -5.33 13.29 12.75
CA ASP A 165 -4.09 13.83 12.20
C ASP A 165 -3.60 12.98 11.01
N VAL A 166 -3.88 13.48 9.80
CA VAL A 166 -3.43 12.86 8.54
C VAL A 166 -1.90 12.82 8.37
N LEU A 167 -1.12 13.52 9.19
CA LEU A 167 0.34 13.35 9.17
C LEU A 167 0.84 12.21 10.07
N GLN A 168 -0.03 11.66 10.90
CA GLN A 168 0.26 10.48 11.73
C GLN A 168 -0.28 9.19 11.11
N GLY A 169 -0.85 9.25 9.90
CA GLY A 169 -1.47 8.08 9.26
C GLY A 169 -2.83 7.75 9.86
N GLU A 170 -3.63 8.76 10.18
CA GLU A 170 -4.95 8.59 10.76
C GLU A 170 -6.07 8.84 9.72
N ALA A 171 -7.26 8.36 10.04
CA ALA A 171 -8.45 8.51 9.20
C ALA A 171 -9.72 8.89 9.99
N GLU A 172 -10.58 9.68 9.37
CA GLU A 172 -11.98 9.76 9.76
C GLU A 172 -12.65 8.42 9.40
N ALA A 173 -13.33 7.76 10.35
CA ALA A 173 -14.11 6.57 10.04
C ALA A 173 -15.18 6.32 11.09
N HIS A 174 -16.27 5.67 10.67
CA HIS A 174 -17.37 5.30 11.55
C HIS A 174 -17.45 3.79 11.72
N TYR A 175 -17.16 3.30 12.93
CA TYR A 175 -17.40 1.91 13.25
C TYR A 175 -18.90 1.58 13.19
N ARG A 176 -19.21 0.44 12.56
CA ARG A 176 -20.56 -0.13 12.49
C ARG A 176 -20.48 -1.64 12.62
N GLN A 177 -21.58 -2.26 13.04
CA GLN A 177 -21.77 -3.69 12.93
C GLN A 177 -22.91 -3.95 11.93
N VAL A 178 -22.62 -4.73 10.90
CA VAL A 178 -23.59 -5.10 9.86
C VAL A 178 -23.97 -6.56 10.04
N SER A 179 -25.27 -6.81 10.24
CA SER A 179 -25.84 -8.15 10.25
C SER A 179 -26.23 -8.56 8.83
N ASN A 180 -25.74 -9.69 8.35
CA ASN A 180 -26.10 -10.22 7.04
C ASN A 180 -26.41 -11.72 7.07
N GLN A 181 -27.24 -12.19 6.14
CA GLN A 181 -27.48 -13.61 5.91
C GLN A 181 -26.59 -14.09 4.76
N VAL A 182 -25.65 -14.97 5.07
CA VAL A 182 -24.91 -15.71 4.04
C VAL A 182 -25.90 -16.63 3.35
N ARG A 183 -26.11 -16.45 2.05
CA ARG A 183 -27.05 -17.22 1.24
C ARG A 183 -26.32 -18.20 0.34
N SER A 184 -26.97 -19.32 0.03
CA SER A 184 -26.43 -20.29 -0.93
C SER A 184 -26.31 -19.64 -2.31
N ARG A 185 -25.18 -19.90 -2.98
CA ARG A 185 -24.94 -19.51 -4.38
C ARG A 185 -25.40 -20.58 -5.37
N ASN A 186 -25.85 -21.74 -4.90
CA ASN A 186 -26.35 -22.81 -5.77
C ASN A 186 -27.77 -22.46 -6.24
N ASP A 187 -28.01 -22.58 -7.54
CA ASP A 187 -29.31 -22.29 -8.16
C ASP A 187 -30.45 -23.15 -7.57
N GLU A 188 -30.16 -24.41 -7.25
CA GLU A 188 -31.12 -25.37 -6.66
C GLU A 188 -31.61 -24.95 -5.27
N ASP A 189 -30.79 -24.20 -4.54
CA ASP A 189 -31.11 -23.73 -3.20
C ASP A 189 -31.90 -22.42 -3.21
N GLY A 190 -32.06 -21.76 -4.37
CA GLY A 190 -32.85 -20.54 -4.53
C GLY A 190 -32.43 -19.39 -3.60
N GLY A 191 -31.16 -19.32 -3.22
CA GLY A 191 -30.64 -18.30 -2.31
C GLY A 191 -31.10 -18.45 -0.86
N LYS A 192 -31.40 -19.68 -0.41
CA LYS A 192 -31.71 -19.97 1.00
C LYS A 192 -30.62 -19.44 1.95
N PRO A 193 -30.98 -18.83 3.10
CA PRO A 193 -30.01 -18.46 4.12
C PRO A 193 -29.30 -19.70 4.67
N LEU A 194 -27.98 -19.72 4.61
CA LEU A 194 -27.11 -20.75 5.17
C LEU A 194 -26.75 -20.44 6.62
N ARG A 195 -26.43 -19.17 6.91
CA ARG A 195 -26.14 -18.68 8.27
C ARG A 195 -26.35 -17.17 8.37
N GLN A 196 -26.65 -16.69 9.56
CA GLN A 196 -26.54 -15.29 9.91
C GLN A 196 -25.12 -15.00 10.40
N ALA A 197 -24.56 -13.86 10.02
CA ALA A 197 -23.24 -13.42 10.45
C ALA A 197 -23.29 -11.92 10.70
N ASP A 198 -22.86 -11.51 11.90
CA ASP A 198 -22.59 -10.12 12.22
C ASP A 198 -21.13 -9.84 11.90
N ARG A 199 -20.87 -8.70 11.26
CA ARG A 199 -19.52 -8.28 10.87
C ARG A 199 -19.27 -6.85 11.28
N ASP A 200 -18.11 -6.65 11.86
CA ASP A 200 -17.60 -5.34 12.17
C ASP A 200 -17.06 -4.70 10.90
N VAL A 201 -17.44 -3.45 10.67
CA VAL A 201 -17.08 -2.68 9.49
C VAL A 201 -16.75 -1.24 9.88
N LEU A 202 -15.92 -0.58 9.07
CA LEU A 202 -15.73 0.86 9.10
C LEU A 202 -16.42 1.45 7.87
N GLY A 203 -17.30 2.42 8.10
CA GLY A 203 -17.89 3.21 7.03
C GLY A 203 -17.19 4.55 6.85
N ASN A 204 -17.16 5.04 5.62
CA ASN A 204 -16.65 6.36 5.23
C ASN A 204 -15.22 6.61 5.74
N VAL A 205 -14.30 5.68 5.50
CA VAL A 205 -12.89 5.85 5.85
C VAL A 205 -12.31 6.94 4.93
N GLU A 206 -11.87 8.07 5.49
CA GLU A 206 -11.21 9.16 4.76
C GLU A 206 -9.97 9.60 5.54
N GLY A 207 -8.77 9.45 4.97
CA GLY A 207 -7.55 9.88 5.62
C GLY A 207 -6.29 9.36 4.96
N THR A 208 -5.30 9.01 5.78
CA THR A 208 -4.00 8.57 5.27
C THR A 208 -3.51 7.31 5.95
N TRP A 209 -2.73 6.53 5.21
CA TRP A 209 -1.85 5.52 5.76
C TRP A 209 -0.40 5.96 5.58
N LYS A 210 0.31 6.08 6.71
CA LYS A 210 1.70 6.54 6.75
C LYS A 210 2.65 5.35 6.66
N LEU A 211 3.39 5.29 5.57
CA LEU A 211 4.53 4.42 5.37
C LEU A 211 5.82 5.20 5.64
N THR A 212 6.81 4.57 6.27
CA THR A 212 8.15 5.18 6.43
C THR A 212 9.20 4.23 5.89
N LEU A 213 10.03 4.73 4.97
CA LEU A 213 11.20 4.02 4.49
C LEU A 213 12.32 4.12 5.54
N ARG A 214 12.84 2.97 5.99
CA ARG A 214 14.00 2.92 6.90
C ARG A 214 15.30 3.23 6.16
N GLU A 215 15.33 2.86 4.89
CA GLU A 215 16.36 3.19 3.92
C GLU A 215 15.68 3.82 2.71
N LEU A 216 16.11 5.02 2.35
CA LEU A 216 15.51 5.78 1.27
C LEU A 216 16.17 5.38 -0.06
N LYS A 217 15.68 4.31 -0.68
CA LYS A 217 16.07 3.91 -2.05
C LYS A 217 15.01 4.36 -3.07
N PRO A 218 15.40 4.92 -4.24
CA PRO A 218 14.45 5.45 -5.22
C PRO A 218 13.52 4.39 -5.82
N GLU A 219 14.01 3.17 -6.05
CA GLU A 219 13.22 2.04 -6.55
C GLU A 219 12.10 1.61 -5.59
N PHE A 220 12.26 1.83 -4.28
CA PHE A 220 11.19 1.57 -3.31
C PHE A 220 10.05 2.57 -3.47
N VAL A 221 10.38 3.85 -3.65
CA VAL A 221 9.39 4.89 -3.93
C VAL A 221 8.70 4.57 -5.27
N GLY A 222 9.47 4.20 -6.31
CA GLY A 222 8.94 3.78 -7.60
C GLY A 222 7.95 2.61 -7.49
N LEU A 223 8.32 1.56 -6.75
CA LEU A 223 7.46 0.40 -6.54
C LEU A 223 6.17 0.77 -5.80
N LEU A 224 6.25 1.59 -4.75
CA LEU A 224 5.08 2.04 -4.00
C LEU A 224 4.14 2.89 -4.87
N LEU A 225 4.70 3.76 -5.72
CA LEU A 225 3.92 4.60 -6.63
C LEU A 225 3.14 3.76 -7.64
N GLU A 226 3.82 2.85 -8.33
CA GLU A 226 3.19 1.96 -9.32
C GLU A 226 2.21 0.99 -8.64
N ALA A 227 2.54 0.45 -7.47
CA ALA A 227 1.66 -0.46 -6.75
C ALA A 227 0.37 0.21 -6.29
N VAL A 228 0.44 1.43 -5.73
CA VAL A 228 -0.75 2.17 -5.31
C VAL A 228 -1.60 2.58 -6.51
N SER A 229 -0.98 3.05 -7.61
CA SER A 229 -1.71 3.34 -8.85
C SER A 229 -2.38 2.09 -9.43
N PHE A 230 -1.72 0.93 -9.38
CA PHE A 230 -2.31 -0.34 -9.80
C PHE A 230 -3.51 -0.71 -8.94
N LEU A 231 -3.38 -0.64 -7.62
CA LEU A 231 -4.45 -1.02 -6.68
C LEU A 231 -5.67 -0.09 -6.78
N ASP A 232 -5.46 1.21 -7.03
CA ASP A 232 -6.53 2.18 -7.30
C ASP A 232 -7.30 1.82 -8.58
N LEU A 233 -6.56 1.56 -9.67
CA LEU A 233 -7.12 1.22 -10.98
C LEU A 233 -7.95 -0.08 -10.96
N HIS A 234 -7.59 -1.03 -10.09
CA HIS A 234 -8.26 -2.33 -9.99
C HIS A 234 -9.08 -2.47 -8.68
N SER A 235 -9.46 -1.34 -8.07
CA SER A 235 -10.14 -1.31 -6.77
C SER A 235 -11.51 -2.01 -6.77
N ASP A 236 -12.17 -2.10 -7.92
CA ASP A 236 -13.44 -2.82 -8.11
C ASP A 236 -13.25 -4.34 -8.31
N GLU A 237 -12.04 -4.79 -8.63
CA GLU A 237 -11.72 -6.19 -8.77
C GLU A 237 -11.57 -6.87 -7.41
N PHE A 238 -12.32 -7.95 -7.20
CA PHE A 238 -12.34 -8.67 -5.92
C PHE A 238 -10.96 -9.12 -5.44
N ALA A 239 -10.03 -9.41 -6.35
CA ALA A 239 -8.66 -9.83 -6.03
C ALA A 239 -7.81 -8.70 -5.40
N PHE A 240 -8.15 -7.44 -5.67
CA PHE A 240 -7.37 -6.26 -5.28
C PHE A 240 -8.10 -5.34 -4.30
N GLN A 241 -9.30 -5.72 -3.86
CA GLN A 241 -9.99 -5.03 -2.78
C GLN A 241 -9.23 -5.12 -1.45
N VAL A 242 -9.29 -4.05 -0.66
CA VAL A 242 -8.61 -3.97 0.65
C VAL A 242 -9.25 -4.97 1.61
N GLY A 243 -8.49 -5.93 2.13
CA GLY A 243 -8.99 -6.88 3.11
C GLY A 243 -8.37 -8.27 3.07
N GLY A 244 -8.47 -8.99 4.20
CA GLY A 244 -8.63 -10.44 4.21
C GLY A 244 -7.52 -11.29 3.59
N ALA A 245 -6.24 -10.92 3.74
CA ALA A 245 -5.09 -11.75 3.38
C ALA A 245 -5.21 -12.40 1.98
N ARG A 246 -5.59 -11.61 0.96
CA ARG A 246 -5.81 -12.02 -0.45
C ARG A 246 -7.03 -12.91 -0.73
N ASN A 247 -7.79 -13.28 0.30
CA ASN A 247 -8.88 -14.25 0.20
C ASN A 247 -10.28 -13.66 0.42
N PHE A 248 -10.37 -12.46 0.99
CA PHE A 248 -11.63 -11.76 1.21
C PHE A 248 -11.45 -10.28 0.87
N GLY A 249 -11.83 -9.90 -0.35
CA GLY A 249 -12.00 -8.50 -0.72
C GLY A 249 -13.01 -7.86 0.22
N ALA A 250 -12.59 -6.80 0.90
CA ALA A 250 -13.38 -6.24 1.99
C ALA A 250 -13.43 -4.72 2.00
N GLY A 251 -13.28 -4.08 0.84
CA GLY A 251 -13.45 -2.65 0.67
C GLY A 251 -12.93 -2.24 -0.71
N ILE A 252 -13.80 -1.60 -1.50
CA ILE A 252 -13.38 -0.85 -2.68
C ILE A 252 -12.78 0.45 -2.14
N ALA A 253 -11.50 0.68 -2.43
CA ALA A 253 -10.76 1.80 -1.90
C ALA A 253 -10.21 2.63 -3.05
N ASP A 254 -10.55 3.91 -3.06
CA ASP A 254 -9.87 4.90 -3.88
C ASP A 254 -8.60 5.29 -3.13
N VAL A 255 -7.45 5.10 -3.77
CA VAL A 255 -6.13 5.22 -3.12
C VAL A 255 -5.16 5.98 -3.99
N ARG A 256 -4.32 6.79 -3.35
CA ARG A 256 -3.30 7.57 -4.06
C ARG A 256 -2.12 7.84 -3.17
N VAL A 257 -0.91 7.84 -3.73
CA VAL A 257 0.23 8.43 -3.04
C VAL A 257 0.06 9.94 -3.07
N LEU A 258 0.01 10.58 -1.91
CA LEU A 258 0.01 12.03 -1.83
C LEU A 258 1.35 12.56 -2.35
N ASN A 259 1.29 13.64 -3.12
CA ASN A 259 2.47 14.23 -3.74
C ASN A 259 3.55 14.53 -2.69
N PRO A 260 4.72 13.88 -2.74
CA PRO A 260 5.79 14.12 -1.78
C PRO A 260 6.32 15.55 -1.76
N LEU A 261 6.10 16.35 -2.81
CA LEU A 261 6.47 17.78 -2.84
C LEU A 261 5.53 18.66 -2.00
N TYR A 262 4.40 18.13 -1.53
CA TYR A 262 3.50 18.89 -0.67
C TYR A 262 4.15 19.18 0.68
N SER A 263 3.93 20.39 1.18
CA SER A 263 4.18 20.69 2.58
C SER A 263 3.15 19.97 3.47
N GLU A 264 3.48 19.84 4.75
CA GLU A 264 2.54 19.36 5.77
C GLU A 264 1.18 20.08 5.76
N GLN A 265 1.18 21.38 5.45
CA GLN A 265 -0.05 22.17 5.37
C GLN A 265 -0.87 21.82 4.13
N GLU A 266 -0.21 21.56 3.01
CA GLU A 266 -0.86 21.13 1.77
C GLU A 266 -1.45 19.71 1.92
N VAL A 267 -0.77 18.80 2.64
CA VAL A 267 -1.35 17.48 2.97
C VAL A 267 -2.64 17.62 3.80
N ARG A 268 -2.62 18.42 4.87
CA ARG A 268 -3.83 18.68 5.68
C ARG A 268 -4.96 19.33 4.87
N ARG A 269 -4.59 20.14 3.87
CA ARG A 269 -5.54 20.80 2.97
C ARG A 269 -6.26 19.82 2.04
N VAL A 270 -5.57 18.78 1.56
CA VAL A 270 -6.19 17.72 0.73
C VAL A 270 -7.40 17.11 1.43
N PHE A 271 -7.32 16.91 2.75
CA PHE A 271 -8.40 16.38 3.58
C PHE A 271 -9.20 17.48 4.29
N ASN A 272 -9.24 18.69 3.73
CA ASN A 272 -10.12 19.74 4.24
C ASN A 272 -11.14 20.10 3.17
N ARG A 273 -12.35 19.51 3.28
CA ARG A 273 -13.45 19.71 2.32
C ARG A 273 -13.86 21.18 2.12
N ALA A 274 -13.49 22.09 3.03
CA ALA A 274 -13.75 23.52 2.89
C ALA A 274 -12.69 24.27 2.07
N GLN A 275 -11.60 23.61 1.67
CA GLN A 275 -10.47 24.21 0.99
C GLN A 275 -10.27 23.55 -0.38
N ALA A 276 -10.16 24.37 -1.42
CA ALA A 276 -9.79 23.91 -2.76
C ALA A 276 -8.25 23.86 -2.92
N THR A 277 -7.76 23.07 -3.88
CA THR A 277 -6.36 23.05 -4.30
C THR A 277 -5.86 24.46 -4.64
N THR A 278 -4.59 24.74 -4.33
CA THR A 278 -3.97 26.04 -4.63
C THR A 278 -3.12 25.95 -5.89
N SER A 279 -2.81 27.08 -6.53
CA SER A 279 -1.90 27.10 -7.69
C SER A 279 -0.49 26.61 -7.36
N SER A 280 -0.04 26.72 -6.11
CA SER A 280 1.22 26.12 -5.65
C SER A 280 1.17 24.59 -5.72
N MET A 281 0.07 24.01 -5.22
CA MET A 281 -0.14 22.55 -5.27
C MET A 281 -0.24 22.07 -6.71
N GLU A 282 -0.97 22.77 -7.58
CA GLU A 282 -1.08 22.43 -9.01
C GLU A 282 0.29 22.45 -9.72
N GLN A 283 1.15 23.42 -9.40
CA GLN A 283 2.52 23.46 -9.93
C GLN A 283 3.35 22.28 -9.42
N LYS A 284 3.25 21.95 -8.14
CA LYS A 284 3.92 20.78 -7.56
C LYS A 284 3.41 19.48 -8.16
N ASP A 285 2.13 19.37 -8.47
CA ASP A 285 1.56 18.20 -9.14
C ASP A 285 2.10 18.05 -10.56
N ALA A 286 2.22 19.16 -11.29
CA ALA A 286 2.84 19.15 -12.62
C ALA A 286 4.32 18.72 -12.58
N VAL A 287 5.13 19.31 -11.68
CA VAL A 287 6.54 18.94 -11.51
C VAL A 287 6.68 17.50 -11.06
N TRP A 288 5.87 17.07 -10.10
CA TRP A 288 5.87 15.69 -9.61
C TRP A 288 5.57 14.70 -10.74
N ALA A 289 4.50 14.93 -11.49
CA ALA A 289 4.06 14.00 -12.53
C ALA A 289 5.03 13.94 -13.73
N SER A 290 5.63 15.07 -14.12
CA SER A 290 6.44 15.16 -15.34
C SER A 290 7.94 14.98 -15.13
N GLU A 291 8.47 15.31 -13.95
CA GLU A 291 9.91 15.35 -13.71
C GLU A 291 10.35 14.42 -12.57
N CYS A 292 9.66 14.41 -11.41
CA CYS A 292 10.12 13.60 -10.26
C CYS A 292 9.67 12.12 -10.31
N ARG A 293 8.37 11.87 -10.54
CA ARG A 293 7.79 10.52 -10.56
C ARG A 293 8.49 9.61 -11.60
N PRO A 294 8.78 10.06 -12.83
CA PRO A 294 9.46 9.24 -13.82
C PRO A 294 10.82 8.71 -13.35
N GLU A 295 11.60 9.50 -12.60
CA GLU A 295 12.92 9.09 -12.11
C GLU A 295 12.82 7.94 -11.09
N PHE A 296 11.86 8.00 -10.18
CA PHE A 296 11.60 6.88 -9.25
C PHE A 296 11.15 5.60 -9.98
N VAL A 297 10.37 5.74 -11.06
CA VAL A 297 9.95 4.60 -11.88
C VAL A 297 11.12 4.06 -12.71
N ARG A 298 12.00 4.91 -13.24
CA ARG A 298 13.24 4.51 -13.91
C ARG A 298 14.16 3.73 -12.96
N ALA A 299 14.28 4.17 -11.70
CA ALA A 299 15.02 3.45 -10.67
C ALA A 299 14.46 2.03 -10.45
N LEU A 300 13.14 1.89 -10.34
CA LEU A 300 12.49 0.59 -10.26
C LEU A 300 12.81 -0.29 -11.49
N GLN A 301 12.68 0.26 -12.69
CA GLN A 301 12.95 -0.46 -13.94
C GLN A 301 14.40 -0.95 -14.01
N ALA A 302 15.36 -0.09 -13.66
CA ALA A 302 16.78 -0.45 -13.60
C ALA A 302 17.02 -1.57 -12.59
N ARG A 303 16.44 -1.47 -11.38
CA ARG A 303 16.58 -2.51 -10.36
C ARG A 303 16.03 -3.85 -10.82
N THR A 304 14.86 -3.87 -11.48
CA THR A 304 14.26 -5.11 -11.97
C THR A 304 15.03 -5.70 -13.14
N ALA A 305 15.53 -4.86 -14.05
CA ALA A 305 16.28 -5.29 -15.20
C ALA A 305 17.66 -5.86 -14.83
N ALA A 306 18.35 -5.25 -13.88
CA ALA A 306 19.63 -5.74 -13.37
C ALA A 306 19.53 -7.17 -12.79
N ARG A 307 18.36 -7.54 -12.23
CA ARG A 307 18.15 -8.83 -11.57
C ARG A 307 17.55 -9.90 -12.49
N ASP A 308 16.50 -9.59 -13.25
CA ASP A 308 15.81 -10.59 -14.07
C ASP A 308 16.44 -10.74 -15.48
N GLY A 309 17.37 -9.87 -15.88
CA GLY A 309 18.28 -10.02 -17.04
C GLY A 309 17.65 -9.97 -18.44
N ASP A 310 16.39 -10.35 -18.56
CA ASP A 310 15.60 -10.38 -19.79
C ASP A 310 14.78 -9.10 -20.00
N LEU A 311 14.84 -8.14 -19.06
CA LEU A 311 14.12 -6.88 -19.13
C LEU A 311 14.99 -5.76 -19.72
N PRO A 312 14.40 -4.85 -20.51
CA PRO A 312 15.14 -3.72 -21.06
C PRO A 312 15.60 -2.78 -19.93
N MET A 313 16.87 -2.40 -19.96
CA MET A 313 17.36 -1.30 -19.13
C MET A 313 16.72 0.01 -19.58
N PRO A 314 16.32 0.90 -18.65
CA PRO A 314 15.81 2.21 -19.02
C PRO A 314 16.96 3.00 -19.66
N ASP A 315 16.76 3.46 -20.90
CA ASP A 315 17.78 4.22 -21.63
C ASP A 315 18.25 5.43 -20.79
N GLY A 316 19.53 5.43 -20.43
CA GLY A 316 20.19 6.63 -19.93
C GLY A 316 20.29 7.61 -21.11
N GLY A 317 19.61 8.74 -21.01
CA GLY A 317 19.56 9.73 -22.08
C GLY A 317 20.96 10.12 -22.56
N SER A 318 21.41 9.51 -23.65
CA SER A 318 22.47 10.07 -24.49
C SER A 318 21.79 10.69 -25.71
N GLY A 319 21.60 12.00 -25.62
CA GLY A 319 21.34 12.78 -26.80
C GLY A 319 22.55 12.70 -27.74
N GLY A 320 22.29 12.34 -29.00
CA GLY A 320 23.11 12.76 -30.13
C GLY A 320 23.79 11.66 -30.95
N GLU A 321 23.51 11.72 -32.26
CA GLU A 321 24.29 11.19 -33.40
C GLU A 321 24.18 9.67 -33.62
N SER A 322 23.80 9.11 -34.79
CA SER A 322 23.65 9.52 -36.20
C SER A 322 22.72 8.47 -36.86
N ALA A 323 22.15 8.54 -38.07
CA ALA A 323 22.37 9.31 -39.30
C ALA A 323 21.07 9.30 -40.13
#